data_AF-A0A354B720-F1
#
_entry.id   AF-A0A354B720-F1
#
_cell.length_a   1.000
_cell.length_b   1.000
_cell.length_c   1.000
_cell.angle_alpha   90.00
_cell.angle_beta   90.00
_cell.angle_gamma   90.00
#
_symmetry.space_group_name_H-M   'P 1'
#
loop_
_entity.id
_entity.type
_entity.pdbx_description
1 polymer ?
#
loop_
_entity_poly.entity_id
_entity_poly.type
_entity_poly.pdbx_seq_one_letter_code
_entity_poly.pdbx_strand_id
1 'polypeptide(L)'
;AATIADWDPDAFVAICAEKPALHRFPGSMAGRIQELCRHVADTYDGDASRIWKRRRHADTVAANLAAVPGYGEEKVKILLAVLGKRFGVCPPGWEAASAPFSDDQPRSVADMGSAEERLAVRAWKKAQKAAGKAKHE
;
A
#
# COMPACT_ATOMS: atom_id res chain seq x y z
N ALA A 1 -3.93 -7.22 -14.66
CA ALA A 1 -4.44 -7.85 -13.42
C ALA A 1 -4.87 -9.29 -13.68
N ALA A 2 -5.82 -9.53 -14.60
CA ALA A 2 -6.33 -10.88 -14.94
C ALA A 2 -5.23 -11.92 -15.20
N THR A 3 -4.20 -11.59 -16.00
CA THR A 3 -3.07 -12.50 -16.27
C THR A 3 -2.44 -13.10 -15.02
N ILE A 4 -2.22 -12.30 -13.96
CA ILE A 4 -1.64 -12.79 -12.71
C ILE A 4 -2.69 -13.53 -11.87
N ALA A 5 -3.93 -13.02 -11.86
CA ALA A 5 -5.04 -13.63 -11.14
C ALA A 5 -5.32 -15.06 -11.61
N ASP A 6 -5.26 -15.31 -12.92
CA ASP A 6 -5.59 -16.58 -13.57
C ASP A 6 -4.38 -17.48 -13.82
N TRP A 7 -3.19 -17.04 -13.40
CA TRP A 7 -1.99 -17.86 -13.52
C TRP A 7 -2.13 -19.12 -12.65
N ASP A 8 -1.60 -20.25 -13.12
CA ASP A 8 -1.51 -21.46 -12.31
C ASP A 8 -0.79 -21.15 -10.98
N PRO A 9 -1.40 -21.44 -9.81
CA PRO A 9 -0.86 -21.01 -8.52
C PRO A 9 0.56 -21.53 -8.25
N ASP A 10 0.85 -22.80 -8.57
CA ASP A 10 2.15 -23.42 -8.31
C ASP A 10 3.22 -22.87 -9.25
N ALA A 11 2.88 -22.68 -10.53
CA ALA A 11 3.76 -22.02 -11.48
C ALA A 11 4.04 -20.56 -11.08
N PHE A 12 3.04 -19.83 -10.57
CA PHE A 12 3.23 -18.45 -10.15
C PHE A 12 4.10 -18.33 -8.88
N VAL A 13 3.98 -19.28 -7.95
CA VAL A 13 4.89 -19.41 -6.81
C VAL A 13 6.33 -19.61 -7.28
N ALA A 14 6.56 -20.47 -8.29
CA ALA A 14 7.88 -20.71 -8.84
C ALA A 14 8.50 -19.42 -9.44
N ILE A 15 7.70 -18.64 -10.17
CA ILE A 15 8.12 -17.32 -10.69
C ILE A 15 8.49 -16.37 -9.54
N CYS A 16 7.65 -16.28 -8.50
CA CYS A 16 7.93 -15.42 -7.34
C CYS A 16 9.19 -15.84 -6.56
N ALA A 17 9.60 -17.11 -6.67
CA ALA A 17 10.77 -17.68 -6.01
C ALA A 17 12.06 -17.63 -6.86
N GLU A 18 11.97 -17.28 -8.14
CA GLU A 18 13.13 -17.16 -9.04
C GLU A 18 14.14 -16.16 -8.48
N LYS A 19 15.45 -16.43 -8.60
CA LYS A 19 16.47 -15.56 -8.00
C LYS A 19 16.74 -14.34 -8.88
N PRO A 20 16.75 -13.12 -8.30
CA PRO A 20 16.46 -12.79 -6.91
C PRO A 20 14.95 -12.85 -6.60
N ALA A 21 14.59 -13.58 -5.54
CA ALA A 21 13.19 -13.80 -5.18
C ALA A 21 12.48 -12.47 -4.91
N LEU A 22 11.23 -12.37 -5.38
CA LEU A 22 10.40 -11.17 -5.21
C LEU A 22 10.22 -10.81 -3.73
N HIS A 23 10.10 -11.83 -2.89
CA HIS A 23 10.02 -11.68 -1.44
C HIS A 23 10.69 -12.86 -0.74
N ARG A 24 11.14 -12.66 0.50
CA ARG A 24 11.68 -13.73 1.37
C ARG A 24 10.69 -14.85 1.73
N PHE A 25 9.42 -14.69 1.38
CA PHE A 25 8.33 -15.65 1.63
C PHE A 25 7.53 -15.85 0.34
N PRO A 26 8.14 -16.43 -0.71
CA PRO A 26 7.56 -16.42 -2.05
C PRO A 26 6.21 -17.14 -2.12
N GLY A 27 6.05 -18.28 -1.44
CA GLY A 27 4.79 -19.04 -1.44
C GLY A 27 3.59 -18.24 -0.91
N SER A 28 3.70 -17.67 0.30
CA SER A 28 2.58 -16.90 0.87
C SER A 28 2.37 -15.54 0.20
N MET A 29 3.40 -14.96 -0.42
CA MET A 29 3.27 -13.72 -1.18
C MET A 29 2.62 -13.92 -2.54
N ALA A 30 2.92 -15.01 -3.23
CA ALA A 30 2.32 -15.33 -4.52
C ALA A 30 0.79 -15.38 -4.43
N GLY A 31 0.24 -16.14 -3.47
CA GLY A 31 -1.21 -16.21 -3.25
C GLY A 31 -1.84 -14.85 -2.96
N ARG A 32 -1.24 -14.04 -2.08
CA ARG A 32 -1.74 -12.67 -1.77
C ARG A 32 -1.70 -11.74 -2.98
N ILE A 33 -0.68 -11.87 -3.84
CA ILE A 33 -0.59 -11.12 -5.09
C ILE A 33 -1.70 -11.53 -6.04
N GLN A 34 -1.97 -12.83 -6.19
CA GLN A 34 -3.05 -13.33 -7.03
C GLN A 34 -4.43 -12.89 -6.53
N GLU A 35 -4.68 -12.97 -5.21
CA GLU A 35 -5.93 -12.47 -4.58
C GLU A 35 -6.15 -10.98 -4.86
N LEU A 36 -5.11 -10.17 -4.70
CA LEU A 36 -5.17 -8.73 -5.01
C LEU A 36 -5.46 -8.51 -6.50
N CYS A 37 -4.76 -9.22 -7.39
CA CYS A 37 -4.95 -9.09 -8.83
C CYS A 37 -6.36 -9.53 -9.25
N ARG A 38 -6.92 -10.56 -8.62
CA ARG A 38 -8.27 -11.04 -8.86
C ARG A 38 -9.29 -10.00 -8.43
N HIS A 39 -9.16 -9.44 -7.22
CA HIS A 39 -10.02 -8.35 -6.78
C HIS A 39 -9.99 -7.15 -7.74
N VAL A 40 -8.80 -6.77 -8.24
CA VAL A 40 -8.66 -5.69 -9.22
C VAL A 40 -9.30 -6.05 -10.57
N ALA A 41 -9.13 -7.28 -11.06
CA ALA A 41 -9.76 -7.75 -12.29
C ALA A 41 -11.30 -7.71 -12.18
N ASP A 42 -11.84 -8.31 -11.13
CA ASP A 42 -13.28 -8.54 -10.97
C ASP A 42 -14.03 -7.25 -10.60
N THR A 43 -13.46 -6.42 -9.72
CA THR A 43 -14.16 -5.25 -9.13
C THR A 43 -13.88 -3.96 -9.91
N TYR A 44 -12.73 -3.90 -10.59
CA TYR A 44 -12.24 -2.66 -11.20
C TYR A 44 -11.88 -2.82 -12.69
N ASP A 45 -12.40 -3.85 -13.37
CA ASP A 45 -12.09 -4.19 -14.78
C ASP A 45 -10.59 -4.24 -15.07
N GLY A 46 -9.80 -4.69 -14.09
CA GLY A 46 -8.35 -4.76 -14.18
C GLY A 46 -7.60 -3.43 -14.03
N ASP A 47 -8.30 -2.30 -13.84
CA ASP A 47 -7.71 -0.98 -13.64
C ASP A 47 -7.71 -0.58 -12.16
N ALA A 48 -6.60 -0.87 -11.46
CA ALA A 48 -6.41 -0.52 -10.05
C ALA A 48 -6.60 0.98 -9.77
N SER A 49 -6.39 1.86 -10.75
CA SER A 49 -6.55 3.30 -10.52
C SER A 49 -8.00 3.70 -10.26
N ARG A 50 -8.99 2.87 -10.64
CA ARG A 50 -10.42 3.09 -10.35
C ARG A 50 -10.78 2.99 -8.87
N ILE A 51 -9.88 2.45 -8.05
CA ILE A 51 -9.99 2.47 -6.59
C ILE A 51 -10.10 3.91 -6.08
N TRP A 52 -9.26 4.83 -6.60
CA TRP A 52 -9.17 6.22 -6.13
C TRP A 52 -9.55 7.29 -7.17
N LYS A 53 -9.45 7.00 -8.47
CA LYS A 53 -9.74 8.00 -9.52
C LYS A 53 -11.19 8.47 -9.46
N ARG A 54 -11.38 9.79 -9.63
CA ARG A 54 -12.68 10.48 -9.76
C ARG A 54 -13.62 10.28 -8.56
N ARG A 55 -13.10 9.88 -7.40
CA ARG A 55 -13.87 9.78 -6.15
C ARG A 55 -13.94 11.15 -5.48
N ARG A 56 -15.13 11.50 -4.99
CA ARG A 56 -15.42 12.82 -4.40
C ARG A 56 -15.05 12.93 -2.92
N HIS A 57 -14.81 11.81 -2.23
CA HIS A 57 -14.57 11.77 -0.80
C HIS A 57 -13.48 10.75 -0.45
N ALA A 58 -12.62 11.10 0.50
CA ALA A 58 -11.55 10.24 0.99
C ALA A 58 -12.09 8.95 1.62
N ASP A 59 -13.24 8.99 2.31
CA ASP A 59 -13.85 7.82 2.94
C ASP A 59 -14.21 6.73 1.93
N THR A 60 -14.66 7.12 0.74
CA THR A 60 -14.92 6.16 -0.36
C THR A 60 -13.61 5.51 -0.82
N VAL A 61 -12.54 6.28 -0.94
CA VAL A 61 -11.22 5.73 -1.32
C VAL A 61 -10.70 4.81 -0.23
N ALA A 62 -10.84 5.20 1.04
CA ALA A 62 -10.43 4.38 2.18
C ALA A 62 -11.21 3.06 2.26
N ALA A 63 -12.53 3.10 2.07
CA ALA A 63 -13.37 1.90 2.04
C ALA A 63 -12.99 0.97 0.88
N ASN A 64 -12.78 1.52 -0.33
CA ASN A 64 -12.33 0.74 -1.48
C ASN A 64 -10.97 0.09 -1.24
N LEU A 65 -10.04 0.81 -0.60
CA LEU A 65 -8.73 0.28 -0.23
C LEU A 65 -8.81 -0.80 0.83
N ALA A 66 -9.70 -0.65 1.82
CA ALA A 66 -9.90 -1.65 2.87
C ALA A 66 -10.50 -2.96 2.32
N ALA A 67 -11.24 -2.89 1.20
CA ALA A 67 -11.78 -4.06 0.50
C ALA A 67 -10.72 -4.85 -0.29
N VAL A 68 -9.53 -4.27 -0.52
CA VAL A 68 -8.46 -4.97 -1.23
C VAL A 68 -7.86 -6.05 -0.33
N PRO A 69 -7.77 -7.33 -0.79
CA PRO A 69 -7.16 -8.40 -0.01
C PRO A 69 -5.77 -8.02 0.52
N GLY A 70 -5.55 -8.23 1.82
CA GLY A 70 -4.29 -7.92 2.49
C GLY A 70 -4.10 -6.46 2.94
N TYR A 71 -5.08 -5.58 2.74
CA TYR A 71 -5.09 -4.22 3.28
C TYR A 71 -5.82 -4.15 4.63
N GLY A 72 -5.05 -3.91 5.69
CA GLY A 72 -5.59 -3.50 6.99
C GLY A 72 -5.64 -1.98 7.13
N GLU A 73 -6.29 -1.50 8.19
CA GLU A 73 -6.50 -0.06 8.46
C GLU A 73 -5.22 0.78 8.28
N GLU A 74 -4.10 0.34 8.83
CA GLU A 74 -2.84 1.07 8.74
C GLU A 74 -2.35 1.20 7.28
N LYS A 75 -2.47 0.13 6.48
CA LYS A 75 -2.07 0.17 5.07
C LYS A 75 -2.99 1.07 4.25
N VAL A 76 -4.28 1.10 4.59
CA VAL A 76 -5.24 2.02 3.97
C VAL A 76 -4.81 3.47 4.22
N LYS A 77 -4.56 3.83 5.48
CA LYS A 77 -4.11 5.18 5.84
C LYS A 77 -2.80 5.55 5.17
N ILE A 78 -1.79 4.67 5.19
CA ILE A 78 -0.50 4.90 4.54
C ILE A 78 -0.64 5.04 3.03
N LEU A 79 -1.41 4.18 2.36
CA LEU A 79 -1.57 4.27 0.90
C LEU A 79 -2.33 5.53 0.51
N LEU A 80 -3.34 5.94 1.29
CA LEU A 80 -4.02 7.20 1.07
C LEU A 80 -3.07 8.40 1.25
N ALA A 81 -2.18 8.36 2.24
CA ALA A 81 -1.12 9.37 2.40
C ALA A 81 -0.13 9.37 1.23
N VAL A 82 0.27 8.20 0.72
CA VAL A 82 1.11 8.09 -0.49
C VAL A 82 0.41 8.75 -1.68
N LEU A 83 -0.88 8.46 -1.88
CA LEU A 83 -1.69 9.04 -2.96
C LEU A 83 -1.72 10.58 -2.89
N GLY A 84 -1.95 11.15 -1.71
CA GLY A 84 -1.92 12.61 -1.51
C GLY A 84 -0.52 13.21 -1.68
N LYS A 85 0.45 12.76 -0.86
CA LYS A 85 1.78 13.38 -0.76
C LYS A 85 2.66 13.16 -1.99
N ARG A 86 2.48 12.05 -2.72
CA ARG A 86 3.40 11.65 -3.81
C ARG A 86 2.77 11.73 -5.19
N PHE A 87 1.46 11.55 -5.30
CA PHE A 87 0.76 11.45 -6.58
C PHE A 87 -0.26 12.58 -6.80
N GLY A 88 -0.43 13.50 -5.84
CA GLY A 88 -1.37 14.62 -5.95
C GLY A 88 -2.84 14.18 -5.98
N VAL A 89 -3.13 12.95 -5.54
CA VAL A 89 -4.49 12.41 -5.45
C VAL A 89 -5.03 12.78 -4.07
N CYS A 90 -5.64 13.97 -3.99
CA CYS A 90 -6.10 14.58 -2.75
C CYS A 90 -7.64 14.72 -2.74
N PRO A 91 -8.41 13.61 -2.61
CA PRO A 91 -9.85 13.72 -2.44
C PRO A 91 -10.16 14.50 -1.15
N PRO A 92 -11.27 15.27 -1.10
CA PRO A 92 -11.68 15.97 0.12
C PRO A 92 -11.65 15.07 1.36
N GLY A 93 -10.98 15.54 2.42
CA GLY A 93 -10.83 14.84 3.70
C GLY A 93 -9.67 13.84 3.77
N TRP A 94 -8.80 13.77 2.76
CA TRP A 94 -7.72 12.77 2.71
C TRP A 94 -6.73 12.90 3.88
N GLU A 95 -6.42 14.10 4.36
CA GLU A 95 -5.51 14.30 5.49
C GLU A 95 -6.06 13.63 6.75
N ALA A 96 -7.35 13.83 7.04
CA ALA A 96 -8.01 13.23 8.20
C ALA A 96 -8.12 11.70 8.05
N ALA A 97 -8.51 11.22 6.87
CA ALA A 97 -8.66 9.79 6.59
C ALA A 97 -7.33 9.02 6.55
N SER A 98 -6.21 9.72 6.37
CA SER A 98 -4.86 9.12 6.38
C SER A 98 -4.04 9.44 7.63
N ALA A 99 -4.60 10.19 8.58
CA ALA A 99 -3.92 10.53 9.83
C ALA A 99 -3.49 9.27 10.61
N PRO A 100 -2.30 9.27 11.25
CA PRO A 100 -1.35 10.39 11.33
C PRO A 100 -0.38 10.47 10.15
N PHE A 101 -0.48 9.60 9.14
CA PHE A 101 0.49 9.52 8.03
C PHE A 101 0.40 10.68 7.02
N SER A 102 -0.58 11.57 7.18
CA SER A 102 -0.71 12.83 6.45
C SER A 102 0.14 13.97 7.00
N ASP A 103 0.69 13.84 8.22
CA ASP A 103 1.52 14.88 8.81
C ASP A 103 2.90 14.99 8.14
N ASP A 104 3.71 15.96 8.58
CA ASP A 104 5.05 16.20 8.06
C ASP A 104 6.12 15.30 8.71
N GLN A 105 5.74 14.36 9.57
CA GLN A 105 6.71 13.48 10.21
C GLN A 105 7.13 12.37 9.25
N PRO A 106 8.42 11.95 9.27
CA PRO A 106 8.92 10.90 8.39
C PRO A 106 8.52 9.49 8.93
N ARG A 107 7.22 9.19 8.89
CA ARG A 107 6.61 8.00 9.53
C ARG A 107 6.66 6.75 8.66
N SER A 108 6.53 6.91 7.35
CA SER A 108 6.07 5.84 6.46
C SER A 108 6.67 5.94 5.06
N VAL A 109 6.22 5.07 4.16
CA VAL A 109 6.60 5.13 2.74
C VAL A 109 6.01 6.35 2.02
N ALA A 110 4.98 6.99 2.58
CA ALA A 110 4.47 8.27 2.07
C ALA A 110 5.53 9.38 2.15
N ASP A 111 6.54 9.19 2.99
CA ASP A 111 7.59 10.16 3.33
C ASP A 111 8.95 9.75 2.73
N MET A 112 8.98 8.90 1.69
CA MET A 112 10.19 8.30 1.12
C MET A 112 10.41 8.68 -0.35
N GLY A 113 10.32 9.96 -0.68
CA GLY A 113 10.47 10.43 -2.06
C GLY A 113 11.88 10.49 -2.61
N SER A 114 12.87 10.68 -1.74
CA SER A 114 14.28 10.75 -2.08
C SER A 114 15.10 9.73 -1.29
N ALA A 115 16.39 9.58 -1.64
CA ALA A 115 17.30 8.75 -0.86
C ALA A 115 17.51 9.28 0.56
N GLU A 116 17.58 10.61 0.71
CA GLU A 116 17.73 11.29 1.98
C GLU A 116 16.49 11.11 2.87
N GLU A 117 15.30 11.30 2.31
CA GLU A 117 14.03 11.10 3.01
C GLU A 117 13.88 9.63 3.48
N ARG A 118 14.33 8.66 2.67
CA ARG A 118 14.39 7.25 3.08
C ARG A 118 15.28 7.03 4.30
N LEU A 119 16.41 7.73 4.39
CA LEU A 119 17.29 7.67 5.57
C LEU A 119 16.65 8.34 6.78
N ALA A 120 15.98 9.48 6.59
CA ALA A 120 15.25 10.18 7.63
C ALA A 120 14.14 9.31 8.24
N VAL A 121 13.33 8.63 7.43
CA VAL A 121 12.29 7.70 7.92
C VAL A 121 12.89 6.54 8.69
N ARG A 122 14.03 5.99 8.25
CA ARG A 122 14.74 4.92 8.97
C ARG A 122 15.25 5.40 10.33
N ALA A 123 15.85 6.59 10.38
CA ALA A 123 16.34 7.20 11.61
C ALA A 123 15.20 7.48 12.59
N TRP A 124 14.10 8.08 12.12
CA TRP A 124 12.91 8.34 12.91
C TRP A 124 12.30 7.07 13.48
N LYS A 125 12.08 6.03 12.66
CA LYS A 125 11.57 4.74 13.13
C LYS A 125 12.47 4.09 14.19
N LYS A 126 13.79 4.24 14.06
CA LYS A 126 14.75 3.75 15.06
C LYS A 126 14.60 4.51 16.37
N ALA A 127 14.46 5.83 16.32
CA ALA A 127 14.24 6.67 17.50
C ALA A 127 12.90 6.37 18.20
N GLN A 128 11.80 6.26 17.45
CA GLN A 128 10.48 5.90 18.01
C GLN A 128 10.48 4.53 18.66
N LYS A 129 11.09 3.52 18.01
CA LYS A 129 11.25 2.18 18.59
C LYS A 129 12.06 2.21 19.89
N ALA A 130 13.13 3.01 19.95
CA ALA A 130 13.92 3.18 21.17
C ALA A 130 13.12 3.87 22.29
N ALA A 131 12.17 4.74 21.92
CA ALA A 131 11.22 5.37 22.83
C ALA A 131 9.98 4.51 23.16
N GLY A 132 9.90 3.27 22.66
CA GLY A 132 8.75 2.38 22.88
C GLY A 132 7.48 2.78 22.13
N LYS A 133 7.56 3.68 21.15
CA LYS A 133 6.42 4.19 20.37
C LYS A 133 6.29 3.49 19.02
N ALA A 134 5.06 3.29 18.58
CA ALA A 134 4.71 2.86 17.24
C ALA A 134 4.70 4.04 16.26
N LYS A 135 4.63 3.74 14.96
CA LYS A 135 4.63 4.76 13.90
C LYS A 135 3.32 5.56 13.79
N HIS A 136 2.24 5.04 14.37
CA HIS A 136 0.93 5.69 14.40
C HIS A 136 0.70 6.54 15.67
N GLU A 137 1.68 6.56 16.58
CA GLU A 137 1.72 7.42 17.76
C GLU A 137 2.60 8.65 17.48
#